data_AF-A0A972NY06-F1
#
_entry.id   AF-A0A972NY06-F1
#
_cell.length_a   1.000
_cell.length_b   1.000
_cell.length_c   1.000
_cell.angle_alpha   90.00
_cell.angle_beta   90.00
_cell.angle_gamma   90.00
#
_symmetry.space_group_name_H-M   'P 1'
#
loop_
_entity.id
_entity.type
_entity.pdbx_description
1 polymer ?
#
loop_
_entity_poly.entity_id
_entity_poly.type
_entity_poly.pdbx_seq_one_letter_code
_entity_poly.pdbx_strand_id
1 'polypeptide(L)'
;MGWAEIRHPFHPLRGQRFPVLKERRVAGTDTLLLGHVERGSFSIAREWTDWGAPFVQDDASITVCRFDLGMLLELIDLIDQLAVSASRKSSTQGA
;
A
#
# COMPACT_ATOMS: atom_id res chain seq x y z
N MET A 1 -15.62 2.34 20.85
CA MET A 1 -14.91 2.44 19.56
C MET A 1 -15.95 2.27 18.47
N GLY A 2 -16.13 3.28 17.61
CA GLY A 2 -17.24 3.37 16.66
C GLY A 2 -16.99 2.61 15.36
N TRP A 3 -17.51 3.17 14.28
CA TRP A 3 -17.28 2.68 12.92
C TRP A 3 -16.44 3.68 12.15
N ALA A 4 -15.59 3.18 11.25
CA ALA A 4 -14.82 3.99 10.32
C ALA A 4 -15.19 3.62 8.88
N GLU A 5 -15.43 4.63 8.05
CA GLU A 5 -15.59 4.49 6.61
C GLU A 5 -14.26 4.72 5.90
N ILE A 6 -13.91 3.86 4.95
CA ILE A 6 -12.72 4.05 4.15
C ILE A 6 -13.00 5.05 3.01
N ARG A 7 -12.29 6.18 2.99
CA ARG A 7 -12.51 7.27 2.02
C ARG A 7 -11.41 7.38 0.95
N HIS A 8 -10.25 6.80 1.18
CA HIS A 8 -9.09 6.93 0.28
C HIS A 8 -9.40 6.43 -1.15
N PRO A 9 -9.11 7.22 -2.21
CA PRO A 9 -9.57 6.96 -3.58
C PRO A 9 -9.08 5.63 -4.17
N PHE A 10 -7.90 5.15 -3.74
CA PHE A 10 -7.29 3.94 -4.29
C PHE A 10 -7.44 2.69 -3.41
N HIS A 11 -8.23 2.75 -2.33
CA HIS A 11 -8.45 1.58 -1.49
C HIS A 11 -9.57 0.69 -2.06
N PRO A 12 -9.39 -0.64 -2.19
CA PRO A 12 -10.40 -1.53 -2.78
C PRO A 12 -11.75 -1.54 -2.06
N LEU A 13 -11.74 -1.31 -0.74
CA LEU A 13 -12.93 -1.27 0.11
C LEU A 13 -13.45 0.16 0.35
N ARG A 14 -13.11 1.12 -0.51
CA ARG A 14 -13.58 2.50 -0.40
C ARG A 14 -15.12 2.57 -0.34
N GLY A 15 -15.65 3.40 0.54
CA GLY A 15 -17.09 3.58 0.80
C GLY A 15 -17.68 2.55 1.76
N GLN A 16 -16.91 1.53 2.16
CA GLN A 16 -17.36 0.54 3.13
C GLN A 16 -17.01 0.97 4.56
N ARG A 17 -17.84 0.53 5.52
CA ARG A 17 -17.69 0.83 6.94
C ARG A 17 -17.32 -0.43 7.73
N PHE A 18 -16.39 -0.29 8.66
CA PHE A 18 -15.92 -1.37 9.51
C PHE A 18 -15.90 -0.95 10.98
N PRO A 19 -16.13 -1.89 11.92
CA PRO A 19 -16.03 -1.60 13.34
C PRO A 19 -14.57 -1.34 13.71
N VAL A 20 -14.32 -0.25 14.44
CA VAL A 20 -13.00 0.07 14.95
C VAL A 20 -12.76 -0.76 16.20
N LEU A 21 -11.73 -1.60 16.16
CA LEU A 21 -11.33 -2.45 17.27
C LEU A 21 -10.30 -1.75 18.16
N LYS A 22 -9.34 -1.04 17.54
CA LYS A 22 -8.24 -0.40 18.26
C LYS A 22 -7.63 0.76 17.48
N GLU A 23 -7.12 1.75 18.20
CA GLU A 23 -6.25 2.81 17.68
C GLU A 23 -4.81 2.57 18.13
N ARG A 24 -3.84 2.82 17.24
CA ARG A 24 -2.42 2.68 17.53
C ARG A 24 -1.59 3.62 16.65
N ARG A 25 -0.33 3.82 17.03
CA ARG A 25 0.65 4.54 16.20
C ARG A 25 1.77 3.59 15.80
N VAL A 26 2.03 3.44 14.50
CA VAL A 26 3.05 2.54 13.93
C VAL A 26 3.99 3.38 13.07
N ALA A 27 5.28 3.38 13.40
CA ALA A 27 6.30 4.18 12.70
C ALA A 27 5.89 5.66 12.50
N GLY A 28 5.23 6.25 13.50
CA GLY A 28 4.76 7.64 13.45
C GLY A 28 3.40 7.86 12.75
N THR A 29 2.80 6.82 12.16
CA THR A 29 1.50 6.90 11.47
C THR A 29 0.37 6.42 12.39
N ASP A 30 -0.66 7.25 12.55
CA ASP A 30 -1.86 6.86 13.29
C ASP A 30 -2.64 5.83 12.47
N THR A 31 -2.96 4.69 13.08
CA THR A 31 -3.49 3.51 12.41
C THR A 31 -4.69 2.98 13.18
N LEU A 32 -5.74 2.61 12.44
CA LEU A 32 -6.93 1.94 12.96
C LEU A 32 -6.84 0.44 12.67
N LEU A 33 -7.12 -0.38 13.69
CA LEU A 33 -7.42 -1.80 13.51
C LEU A 33 -8.93 -1.95 13.31
N LEU A 34 -9.33 -2.41 12.13
CA LEU A 34 -10.71 -2.59 11.71
C LEU A 34 -11.08 -4.07 11.71
N GLY A 35 -12.28 -4.40 12.17
CA GLY A 35 -12.83 -5.74 12.08
C GLY A 35 -13.41 -6.02 10.69
N HIS A 36 -13.21 -7.23 10.18
CA HIS A 36 -13.76 -7.69 8.90
C HIS A 36 -14.31 -9.10 9.06
N VAL A 37 -15.59 -9.30 8.70
CA VAL A 37 -16.31 -10.55 8.96
C VAL A 37 -15.57 -11.77 8.39
N GLU A 38 -15.13 -11.70 7.14
CA GLU A 38 -14.46 -12.84 6.48
C GLU A 38 -12.95 -12.95 6.76
N ARG A 39 -12.28 -11.85 7.08
CA ARG A 39 -10.80 -11.75 7.11
C ARG A 39 -10.26 -11.55 8.54
N GLY A 40 -11.14 -11.56 9.54
CA GLY A 40 -10.81 -11.26 10.93
C GLY A 40 -10.61 -9.76 11.15
N SER A 41 -9.39 -9.26 11.02
CA SER A 41 -9.09 -7.83 11.20
C SER A 41 -7.97 -7.37 10.28
N PHE A 42 -7.98 -6.09 9.94
CA PHE A 42 -6.92 -5.46 9.15
C PHE A 42 -6.62 -4.06 9.65
N SER A 43 -5.43 -3.57 9.34
CA SER A 43 -4.99 -2.23 9.73
C SER A 43 -5.09 -1.27 8.56
N ILE A 44 -5.51 -0.05 8.82
CA ILE A 44 -5.52 1.04 7.84
C ILE A 44 -5.07 2.34 8.49
N ALA A 45 -4.42 3.20 7.73
CA ALA A 45 -4.03 4.52 8.21
C ALA A 45 -5.28 5.35 8.55
N ARG A 46 -5.25 6.07 9.67
CA ARG A 46 -6.41 6.83 10.17
C ARG A 46 -6.86 7.87 9.13
N GLU A 47 -5.91 8.50 8.47
CA GLU A 47 -6.13 9.51 7.43
C GLU A 47 -6.78 8.97 6.15
N TRP A 48 -6.85 7.64 5.98
CA TRP A 48 -7.59 7.01 4.88
C TRP A 48 -9.07 6.81 5.18
N THR A 49 -9.53 7.19 6.39
CA THR A 49 -10.91 7.01 6.85
C THR A 49 -11.61 8.33 7.15
N ASP A 50 -12.91 8.29 7.46
CA ASP A 50 -13.67 9.42 7.98
C ASP A 50 -13.17 9.92 9.36
N TRP A 51 -12.27 9.21 10.02
CA TRP A 51 -11.59 9.65 11.25
C TRP A 51 -10.34 10.49 10.99
N GLY A 52 -9.87 10.53 9.75
CA GLY A 52 -8.79 11.41 9.31
C GLY A 52 -9.20 12.88 9.37
N ALA A 53 -8.22 13.77 9.49
CA ALA A 53 -8.50 15.19 9.24
C ALA A 53 -9.09 15.32 7.83
N PRO A 54 -10.08 16.21 7.60
CA PRO A 54 -10.56 16.51 6.26
C PRO A 54 -9.35 16.78 5.38
N PHE A 55 -9.23 16.03 4.29
CA PHE A 55 -8.19 16.28 3.30
C PHE A 55 -8.49 17.64 2.69
N VAL A 56 -7.95 18.71 3.28
CA VAL A 56 -7.77 19.96 2.55
C VAL A 56 -6.79 19.57 1.47
N GLN A 57 -7.29 19.43 0.25
CA GLN A 57 -6.41 19.46 -0.91
C GLN A 57 -5.76 20.84 -0.86
N ASP A 58 -4.64 20.94 -0.14
CA ASP A 58 -3.69 21.99 -0.39
C ASP A 58 -2.99 21.56 -1.67
N ASP A 59 -3.51 22.08 -2.78
CA ASP A 59 -3.05 21.85 -4.15
C ASP A 59 -1.54 22.14 -4.31
N ALA A 60 -0.90 22.70 -3.28
CA ALA A 60 0.46 23.19 -3.27
C ALA A 60 1.54 22.20 -2.80
N SER A 61 1.26 21.02 -2.24
CA SER A 61 2.38 20.22 -1.68
C SER A 61 2.19 18.71 -1.48
N ILE A 62 1.24 18.05 -2.15
CA ILE A 62 1.39 16.61 -2.33
C ILE A 62 2.50 16.43 -3.36
N THR A 63 3.73 16.24 -2.91
CA THR A 63 4.78 15.65 -3.74
C THR A 63 4.29 14.25 -4.09
N VAL A 64 3.51 14.16 -5.17
CA VAL A 64 3.23 12.89 -5.82
C VAL A 64 4.60 12.33 -6.11
N CYS A 65 4.96 11.23 -5.46
CA CYS A 65 6.17 10.49 -5.76
C CYS A 65 6.06 10.04 -7.21
N ARG A 66 6.51 10.89 -8.13
CA ARG A 66 6.55 10.62 -9.55
C ARG A 66 7.72 9.66 -9.73
N PHE A 67 7.40 8.43 -10.09
CA PHE A 67 8.40 7.51 -10.57
C PHE A 67 8.87 7.98 -11.95
N ASP A 68 10.18 7.92 -12.16
CA ASP A 68 10.74 8.15 -13.48
C ASP A 68 10.42 6.94 -14.38
N LEU A 69 9.76 7.19 -15.51
CA LEU A 69 9.34 6.13 -16.42
C LEU A 69 10.55 5.39 -17.03
N GLY A 70 11.63 6.10 -17.34
CA GLY A 70 12.85 5.50 -17.88
C GLY A 70 13.46 4.52 -16.89
N MET A 71 13.58 4.94 -15.62
CA MET A 71 14.09 4.10 -14.54
C MET A 71 13.22 2.85 -14.31
N LEU A 72 11.89 2.97 -14.45
CA LEU A 72 10.99 1.82 -14.34
C LEU A 72 11.16 0.82 -15.48
N LEU A 73 11.40 1.30 -16.71
CA LEU A 73 11.69 0.44 -17.85
C LEU A 73 13.06 -0.24 -17.70
N GLU A 74 14.08 0.49 -17.27
CA GLU A 74 15.40 -0.08 -16.98
C GLU A 74 15.35 -1.16 -15.90
N LEU A 75 14.49 -0.98 -14.89
CA LEU A 75 14.27 -2.00 -13.86
C LEU A 75 13.67 -3.29 -14.43
N ILE A 76 12.74 -3.18 -15.38
CA ILE A 76 12.15 -4.35 -16.07
C ILE A 76 13.24 -5.08 -16.87
N ASP A 77 14.02 -4.35 -17.67
CA ASP A 77 15.11 -4.93 -18.47
C ASP A 77 16.13 -5.66 -17.59
N LEU A 78 16.43 -5.13 -16.39
CA LEU A 78 17.34 -5.77 -15.44
C LEU A 78 16.76 -7.07 -14.88
N ILE A 79 15.47 -7.07 -14.53
CA ILE A 79 14.78 -8.27 -14.02
C ILE A 79 14.81 -9.39 -15.07
N ASP A 80 14.55 -9.06 -16.34
CA ASP A 80 14.56 -10.04 -17.43
C ASP A 80 15.97 -10.62 -17.64
N GLN A 81 17.01 -9.78 -17.62
CA GLN A 81 18.39 -10.24 -17.71
C GLN A 81 18.76 -11.17 -16.54
N LEU A 82 18.33 -10.84 -15.32
CA LEU A 82 18.56 -11.67 -14.15
C LEU A 82 17.85 -13.03 -14.27
N ALA A 83 16.60 -13.06 -14.74
CA ALA A 83 15.86 -14.30 -14.98
C ALA A 83 16.59 -15.22 -15.98
N VAL A 84 17.06 -14.67 -17.10
CA VAL A 84 17.81 -15.43 -18.11
C VAL A 84 19.18 -15.89 -17.56
N SER A 85 19.85 -15.07 -16.75
CA SER A 85 21.13 -15.45 -16.14
C SER A 85 20.99 -16.55 -15.08
N ALA A 86 19.90 -16.55 -14.32
CA ALA A 86 19.58 -17.57 -13.33
C ALA A 86 19.32 -18.93 -14.01
N SER A 87 18.63 -18.93 -15.14
CA SER A 87 18.40 -20.14 -15.95
C SER A 87 19.67 -20.70 -16.58
N ARG A 88 20.67 -19.86 -16.89
CA ARG A 88 21.95 -20.32 -17.46
C ARG A 88 22.86 -20.98 -16.42
N LYS A 89 22.81 -20.53 -15.16
CA LYS A 89 23.61 -21.11 -14.07
C LYS A 89 23.20 -22.53 -13.68
N SER A 90 21.97 -22.96 -13.96
CA SER A 90 21.52 -24.35 -13.70
C SER A 90 21.95 -25.36 -14.76
N SER A 91 22.52 -24.92 -15.88
CA SER A 91 22.82 -25.78 -17.03
C SER A 91 24.29 -26.24 -17.13
N THR A 92 25.19 -25.74 -16.27
CA THR A 92 26.64 -25.99 -16.38
C THR A 92 27.21 -26.97 -15.35
N GLN A 93 26.38 -27.77 -14.67
CA GLN A 93 26.86 -28.84 -13.78
C GLN A 93 26.70 -30.20 -14.46
N GLY A 94 27.66 -30.57 -15.30
CA GLY A 94 27.68 -31.86 -15.98
C GLY A 94 28.82 -31.98 -17.00
N ALA A 95 30.02 -32.23 -16.51
CA ALA A 95 31.11 -32.93 -17.22
C ALA A 95 32.06 -33.53 -16.17
#